data_AF-A0A1I6IH54-F1
#
_entry.id   AF-A0A1I6IH54-F1
#
_cell.length_a   1.000
_cell.length_b   1.000
_cell.length_c   1.000
_cell.angle_alpha   90.00
_cell.angle_beta   90.00
_cell.angle_gamma   90.00
#
_symmetry.space_group_name_H-M   'P 1'
#
loop_
_entity.id
_entity.type
_entity.pdbx_description
1 polymer ?
#
loop_
_entity_poly.entity_id
_entity_poly.type
_entity_poly.pdbx_seq_one_letter_code
_entity_poly.pdbx_strand_id
1 'polypeptide(L)'
;MERTHRAKRLLGLDAGGPVGVRSDREHDAHDCTVCDTRFDADETTCPSCGSRIFRTKTVVPNAALNLLFVLVLSGFGVLYNLLTGQIPKDAPKNR
;
A
#
# COMPACT_ATOMS: atom_id res chain seq x y z
N MET A 1 -8.16 -27.23 -16.52
CA MET A 1 -8.65 -26.04 -15.78
C MET A 1 -8.07 -25.91 -14.36
N GLU A 2 -7.62 -26.99 -13.70
CA GLU A 2 -7.06 -26.93 -12.32
C GLU A 2 -5.69 -26.23 -12.20
N ARG A 3 -4.81 -26.42 -13.19
CA ARG A 3 -3.45 -25.84 -13.21
C ARG A 3 -3.46 -24.31 -13.27
N THR A 4 -4.41 -23.75 -14.00
CA THR A 4 -4.60 -22.30 -14.14
C THR A 4 -5.07 -21.64 -12.84
N HIS A 5 -5.86 -22.34 -12.01
CA HIS A 5 -6.24 -21.83 -10.69
C HIS A 5 -5.09 -21.88 -9.68
N ARG A 6 -4.28 -22.95 -9.67
CA ARG A 6 -3.08 -23.02 -8.83
C ARG A 6 -2.05 -21.94 -9.17
N ALA A 7 -1.85 -21.65 -10.45
CA ALA A 7 -0.95 -20.60 -10.90
C ALA A 7 -1.44 -19.21 -10.46
N LYS A 8 -2.76 -18.94 -10.55
CA LYS A 8 -3.36 -17.68 -10.08
C LYS A 8 -3.21 -17.51 -8.56
N ARG A 9 -3.36 -18.59 -7.79
CA ARG A 9 -3.17 -18.58 -6.33
C ARG A 9 -1.73 -18.28 -5.91
N LEU A 10 -0.75 -18.87 -6.58
CA LEU A 10 0.68 -18.60 -6.32
C LEU A 10 1.08 -17.16 -6.61
N LEU A 11 0.45 -16.53 -7.60
CA LEU A 11 0.71 -15.16 -8.01
C LEU A 11 -0.17 -14.12 -7.28
N GLY A 12 -1.01 -14.56 -6.33
CA GLY A 12 -1.92 -13.66 -5.60
C GLY A 12 -2.99 -12.99 -6.49
N LEU A 13 -3.31 -13.57 -7.64
CA LEU A 13 -4.27 -13.06 -8.63
C LEU A 13 -5.70 -13.58 -8.42
N ASP A 14 -5.95 -14.27 -7.31
CA ASP A 14 -7.29 -14.75 -6.97
C ASP A 14 -8.15 -13.55 -6.56
N ALA A 15 -8.99 -13.10 -7.50
CA ALA A 15 -9.86 -11.92 -7.45
C ALA A 15 -10.96 -11.93 -6.37
N GLY A 16 -10.81 -12.69 -5.28
CA GLY A 16 -11.80 -12.82 -4.20
C GLY A 16 -11.26 -12.56 -2.78
N GLY A 17 -9.95 -12.38 -2.61
CA GLY A 17 -9.35 -12.11 -1.30
C GLY A 17 -9.09 -10.62 -1.09
N PRO A 18 -9.50 -10.01 0.04
CA PRO A 18 -9.13 -8.64 0.35
C PRO A 18 -7.63 -8.56 0.66
N VAL A 19 -6.82 -8.28 -0.37
CA VAL A 19 -5.40 -7.97 -0.21
C VAL A 19 -5.26 -6.50 0.21
N GLY A 20 -5.16 -6.29 1.53
CA GLY A 20 -4.73 -5.02 2.12
C GLY A 20 -3.30 -5.15 2.64
N VAL A 21 -2.57 -4.04 2.71
CA VAL A 21 -1.33 -3.96 3.50
C VAL A 21 -1.73 -4.16 4.96
N ARG A 22 -1.67 -5.40 5.44
CA ARG A 22 -1.82 -5.71 6.86
C ARG A 22 -0.50 -5.29 7.51
N SER A 23 -0.49 -4.14 8.17
CA SER A 23 0.52 -3.88 9.18
C SER A 23 0.17 -4.78 10.37
N ASP A 24 0.64 -6.02 10.34
CA ASP A 24 0.39 -7.03 11.39
C ASP A 24 1.15 -6.75 12.71
N ARG A 25 1.53 -5.49 12.97
CA ARG A 25 2.12 -5.09 14.24
C ARG A 25 1.65 -3.68 14.64
N GLU A 26 1.39 -3.57 15.93
CA GLU A 26 1.31 -2.35 16.76
C GLU A 26 -0.06 -1.64 16.90
N HIS A 27 -0.78 -2.08 17.95
CA HIS A 27 -1.82 -1.43 18.76
C HIS A 27 -3.19 -1.12 18.14
N ASP A 28 -4.19 -1.88 18.60
CA ASP A 28 -5.64 -1.60 18.56
C ASP A 28 -6.03 -0.44 19.49
N ALA A 29 -5.24 0.63 19.49
CA ALA A 29 -5.59 1.88 20.16
C ALA A 29 -5.56 2.99 19.12
N HIS A 30 -6.72 3.59 18.87
CA HIS A 30 -6.94 4.65 17.93
C HIS A 30 -7.15 5.97 18.67
N ASP A 31 -6.49 7.02 18.18
CA ASP A 31 -6.73 8.37 18.65
C ASP A 31 -7.88 8.99 17.84
N CYS A 32 -8.85 9.56 18.53
CA CYS A 32 -9.97 10.23 17.90
C CYS A 32 -9.48 11.49 17.18
N THR A 33 -9.69 11.60 15.87
CA THR A 33 -9.31 12.81 15.10
C THR A 33 -10.09 14.08 15.49
N VAL A 34 -11.13 13.96 16.32
CA VAL A 34 -11.97 15.07 16.78
C VAL A 34 -11.56 15.55 18.18
N CYS A 35 -11.33 14.63 19.12
CA CYS A 35 -11.06 14.96 20.52
C CYS A 35 -9.78 14.36 21.10
N ASP A 36 -8.95 13.72 20.26
CA ASP A 36 -7.67 13.09 20.62
C ASP A 36 -7.74 12.01 21.72
N THR A 37 -8.96 11.56 22.06
CA THR A 37 -9.14 10.46 23.00
C THR A 37 -8.62 9.19 22.37
N ARG A 38 -7.78 8.45 23.10
CA ARG A 38 -7.30 7.13 22.73
C ARG A 38 -8.30 6.05 23.15
N PHE A 39 -8.77 5.24 22.22
CA PHE A 39 -9.78 4.19 22.48
C PHE A 39 -9.58 2.97 21.56
N ASP A 40 -10.23 1.86 21.88
CA ASP A 40 -10.05 0.59 21.17
C ASP A 40 -10.58 0.67 19.73
N ALA A 41 -9.83 0.08 18.81
CA ALA A 41 -10.07 0.10 17.37
C ALA A 41 -11.31 -0.66 16.91
N ASP A 42 -11.83 -1.55 17.75
CA ASP A 42 -13.02 -2.35 17.46
C ASP A 42 -14.30 -1.51 17.34
N GLU A 43 -14.33 -0.32 17.96
CA GLU A 43 -15.47 0.59 17.90
C GLU A 43 -15.32 1.67 16.83
N THR A 44 -16.36 1.83 16.01
CA THR A 44 -16.42 2.89 14.99
C THR A 44 -16.88 4.24 15.55
N THR A 45 -17.12 4.32 16.86
CA THR A 45 -17.63 5.53 17.53
C THR A 45 -16.74 5.85 18.72
N CYS A 46 -16.27 7.09 18.83
CA CYS A 46 -15.47 7.50 19.98
C CYS A 46 -16.34 7.60 21.24
N PRO A 47 -15.97 6.96 22.37
CA PRO A 47 -16.76 6.99 23.60
C PRO A 47 -16.73 8.36 24.31
N SER A 48 -15.76 9.22 24.00
CA SER A 48 -15.65 10.54 24.63
C SER A 48 -16.54 11.60 23.97
N CYS A 49 -16.51 11.69 22.63
CA CYS A 49 -17.19 12.76 21.90
C CYS A 49 -18.33 12.27 20.99
N GLY A 50 -18.52 10.95 20.84
CA GLY A 50 -19.57 10.36 20.01
C GLY A 50 -19.35 10.49 18.51
N SER A 51 -18.18 10.95 18.05
CA SER A 51 -17.88 11.05 16.62
C SER A 51 -17.78 9.66 15.99
N ARG A 52 -18.40 9.46 14.82
CA ARG A 52 -18.21 8.25 14.01
C ARG A 52 -16.92 8.34 13.21
N ILE A 53 -16.03 7.38 13.42
CA ILE A 53 -14.77 7.25 12.68
C ILE A 53 -14.98 6.26 11.55
N PHE A 54 -15.11 6.76 10.33
CA PHE A 54 -15.24 5.93 9.14
C PHE A 54 -13.85 5.56 8.61
N ARG A 55 -13.42 4.31 8.86
CA ARG A 55 -12.27 3.74 8.16
C ARG A 55 -12.74 3.18 6.83
N THR A 56 -12.71 3.98 5.77
CA THR A 56 -12.82 3.46 4.41
C THR A 56 -11.60 2.59 4.16
N LYS A 57 -11.81 1.26 4.12
CA LYS A 57 -10.79 0.32 3.68
C LYS A 57 -10.47 0.66 2.23
N THR A 58 -9.35 1.35 1.99
CA THR A 58 -8.85 1.58 0.64
C THR A 58 -8.34 0.26 0.09
N VAL A 59 -9.23 -0.47 -0.59
CA VAL A 59 -8.88 -1.70 -1.30
C VAL A 59 -8.34 -1.29 -2.66
N VAL A 60 -7.04 -1.51 -2.88
CA VAL A 60 -6.43 -1.32 -4.19
C VAL A 60 -6.59 -2.63 -4.96
N PRO A 61 -7.42 -2.68 -6.02
CA PRO A 61 -7.55 -3.89 -6.82
C PRO A 61 -6.21 -4.21 -7.48
N ASN A 62 -5.84 -5.50 -7.52
CA ASN A 62 -4.62 -5.98 -8.17
C ASN A 62 -3.33 -5.29 -7.69
N ALA A 63 -3.20 -5.02 -6.38
CA ALA A 63 -2.04 -4.33 -5.80
C ALA A 63 -0.68 -4.89 -6.27
N ALA A 64 -0.57 -6.23 -6.40
CA ALA A 64 0.64 -6.88 -6.91
C ALA A 64 0.97 -6.51 -8.36
N LEU A 65 -0.03 -6.43 -9.24
CA LEU A 65 0.17 -6.01 -10.64
C LEU A 65 0.54 -4.54 -10.72
N ASN A 66 -0.10 -3.68 -9.94
CA ASN A 66 0.24 -2.25 -9.90
C ASN A 66 1.68 -2.04 -9.42
N LEU A 67 2.09 -2.76 -8.37
CA LEU A 67 3.47 -2.72 -7.87
C LEU A 67 4.46 -3.20 -8.93
N LEU A 68 4.17 -4.35 -9.57
CA LEU A 68 5.01 -4.89 -10.64
C LEU A 68 5.15 -3.88 -11.79
N PHE A 69 4.06 -3.23 -12.20
CA PHE A 69 4.07 -2.22 -13.25
C PHE A 69 4.97 -1.03 -12.91
N VAL A 70 4.87 -0.51 -11.68
CA VAL A 70 5.74 0.57 -11.20
C VAL A 70 7.22 0.16 -11.19
N LEU A 71 7.52 -1.06 -10.74
CA LEU A 71 8.89 -1.58 -10.74
C LEU A 71 9.45 -1.74 -12.15
N VAL A 72 8.63 -2.23 -13.10
CA VAL A 72 9.04 -2.39 -14.50
C VAL A 72 9.31 -1.02 -15.14
N LEU A 73 8.40 -0.05 -15.00
CA LEU A 73 8.59 1.28 -15.58
C LEU A 73 9.82 2.00 -15.01
N SER A 74 10.00 1.95 -13.68
CA SER A 74 11.16 2.56 -13.03
C SER A 74 12.47 1.89 -13.46
N GLY A 75 12.51 0.55 -13.52
CA GLY A 75 13.65 -0.20 -14.04
C GLY A 75 13.97 0.14 -15.51
N PHE A 76 12.94 0.28 -16.35
CA PHE A 76 13.13 0.65 -17.75
C PHE A 76 13.71 2.06 -17.91
N GLY A 77 13.28 3.01 -17.07
CA GLY A 77 13.85 4.36 -17.04
C GLY A 77 15.34 4.35 -16.66
N VAL A 78 15.72 3.56 -15.64
CA VAL A 78 17.14 3.39 -15.26
C VAL A 78 17.94 2.79 -16.41
N LEU A 79 17.43 1.72 -17.03
CA LEU A 79 18.11 1.06 -18.14
C LEU A 79 18.27 1.99 -19.35
N TYR A 80 17.23 2.74 -19.69
CA TYR A 80 17.26 3.73 -20.77
C TYR A 80 18.31 4.82 -20.51
N ASN A 81 18.35 5.38 -19.30
CA ASN A 81 19.34 6.39 -18.93
C ASN A 81 20.78 5.83 -19.01
N LEU A 82 20.97 4.57 -18.64
CA LEU A 82 22.26 3.90 -18.72
C LEU A 82 22.69 3.66 -20.18
N LEU A 83 21.77 3.23 -21.05
CA LEU A 83 22.00 3.01 -22.48
C LEU A 83 22.25 4.32 -23.24
N THR A 84 21.55 5.40 -22.88
CA THR A 84 21.69 6.71 -23.52
C THR A 84 22.81 7.55 -22.92
N GLY A 85 23.51 7.05 -21.90
CA GLY A 85 24.58 7.76 -21.22
C GLY A 85 24.13 8.98 -20.41
N GLN A 86 22.81 9.18 -20.24
CA GLN A 86 22.22 10.24 -19.42
C GLN A 86 22.11 9.81 -17.96
N ILE A 87 23.22 9.36 -17.38
CA ILE A 87 23.29 9.15 -15.93
C ILE A 87 23.28 10.55 -15.30
N PRO A 88 22.27 10.90 -14.49
CA PRO A 88 22.28 12.17 -13.78
C PRO A 88 23.54 12.19 -12.91
N LYS A 89 24.50 13.03 -13.30
CA LYS A 89 25.69 13.28 -12.49
C LYS A 89 25.23 14.09 -11.29
N ASP A 90 25.65 13.68 -10.10
CA ASP A 90 25.30 14.31 -8.85
C ASP A 90 25.38 15.83 -8.95
N ALA A 91 24.29 16.52 -8.60
CA ALA A 91 24.30 17.96 -8.49
C ALA A 91 25.36 18.37 -7.44
N PRO A 92 26.36 19.19 -7.79
CA PRO A 92 27.30 19.67 -6.79
C PRO A 92 26.56 20.53 -5.76
N LYS A 93 26.71 20.12 -4.50
CA LYS A 93 26.29 20.84 -3.29
C LYS A 93 26.80 22.28 -3.40
N ASN A 94 25.89 23.26 -3.37
CA ASN A 94 26.23 24.69 -3.30
C ASN A 94 27.34 24.92 -2.25
N ARG A 95 28.37 25.66 -2.65
CA ARG A 95 29.32 26.31 -1.75
C ARG A 95 29.10 27.81 -1.84
#